data_AF-A0A2D6T9U3-F1
#
_entry.id   AF-A0A2D6T9U3-F1
#
_cell.length_a   1.000
_cell.length_b   1.000
_cell.length_c   1.000
_cell.angle_alpha   90.00
_cell.angle_beta   90.00
_cell.angle_gamma   90.00
#
_symmetry.space_group_name_H-M   'P 1'
#
loop_
_entity.id
_entity.type
_entity.pdbx_description
1 polymer ?
#
loop_
_entity_poly.entity_id
_entity_poly.type
_entity_poly.pdbx_seq_one_letter_code
_entity_poly.pdbx_strand_id
1 'polypeptide(L)'
;MANDRNVLLTGAASGVGKAVAERLTAQGYAVVALDIEEPSGANAAYHRCDLGDKASIDDVLGKLDGTYVSLMNVAGVPGTRGAETTIRVNLLGLRHFTEGVWQRVTDGGTVVNVTSIAGNNWRKRREYLNDLLATPGFDEGLQWWRTHGESIDTDAYTFSKEAVVLYTMQLAGRGLARGNQVFDRRIEFSGPT
;
A
#
# COMPACT_ATOMS: atom_id res chain seq x y z
N MET A 1 15.12 2.52 -22.38
CA MET A 1 16.00 1.56 -21.65
C MET A 1 16.43 2.04 -20.25
N ALA A 2 15.90 3.16 -19.72
CA ALA A 2 16.20 3.61 -18.34
C ALA A 2 15.12 3.26 -17.30
N ASN A 3 13.87 2.96 -17.72
CA ASN A 3 12.75 2.67 -16.81
C ASN A 3 12.40 1.19 -16.62
N ASP A 4 13.09 0.27 -17.31
CA ASP A 4 12.73 -1.16 -17.32
C ASP A 4 13.09 -1.89 -16.02
N ARG A 5 13.57 -1.15 -15.00
CA ARG A 5 13.95 -1.67 -13.68
C ARG A 5 13.55 -0.76 -12.52
N ASN A 6 12.72 0.24 -12.75
CA ASN A 6 12.29 1.13 -11.67
C ASN A 6 11.22 0.44 -10.82
N VAL A 7 11.40 0.43 -9.50
CA VAL A 7 10.43 -0.12 -8.55
C VAL A 7 10.03 0.96 -7.56
N LEU A 8 8.73 1.23 -7.46
CA LEU A 8 8.18 2.05 -6.37
C LEU A 8 8.04 1.19 -5.12
N LEU A 9 8.50 1.70 -3.99
CA LEU A 9 8.43 1.01 -2.71
C LEU A 9 8.01 1.95 -1.59
N THR A 10 6.88 1.67 -0.95
CA THR A 10 6.45 2.39 0.27
C THR A 10 6.95 1.67 1.52
N GLY A 11 7.34 2.39 2.56
CA GLY A 11 7.79 1.82 3.83
C GLY A 11 9.25 1.35 3.82
N ALA A 12 10.10 1.99 2.99
CA ALA A 12 11.46 1.55 2.73
C ALA A 12 12.46 1.79 3.89
N ALA A 13 12.12 2.59 4.91
CA ALA A 13 13.08 3.00 5.93
C ALA A 13 13.38 1.92 6.99
N SER A 14 12.45 0.98 7.21
CA SER A 14 12.57 -0.01 8.27
C SER A 14 11.97 -1.38 7.94
N GLY A 15 12.25 -2.36 8.80
CA GLY A 15 11.62 -3.68 8.79
C GLY A 15 11.65 -4.38 7.43
N VAL A 16 10.48 -4.88 7.01
CA VAL A 16 10.31 -5.60 5.74
C VAL A 16 10.63 -4.72 4.55
N GLY A 17 10.22 -3.46 4.54
CA GLY A 17 10.44 -2.58 3.39
C GLY A 17 11.92 -2.27 3.18
N LYS A 18 12.69 -2.03 4.25
CA LYS A 18 14.15 -1.91 4.16
C LYS A 18 14.80 -3.15 3.54
N ALA A 19 14.45 -4.34 4.04
CA ALA A 19 14.97 -5.59 3.51
C ALA A 19 14.60 -5.83 2.04
N VAL A 20 13.39 -5.40 1.63
CA VAL A 20 12.96 -5.44 0.22
C VAL A 20 13.78 -4.47 -0.63
N ALA A 21 14.00 -3.24 -0.16
CA ALA A 21 14.80 -2.23 -0.86
C ALA A 21 16.22 -2.75 -1.10
N GLU A 22 16.90 -3.23 -0.05
CA GLU A 22 18.26 -3.78 -0.13
C GLU A 22 18.34 -4.95 -1.12
N ARG A 23 17.38 -5.86 -1.07
CA ARG A 23 17.34 -7.01 -1.99
C ARG A 23 17.12 -6.60 -3.44
N LEU A 24 16.21 -5.67 -3.71
CA LEU A 24 15.93 -5.17 -5.05
C LEU A 24 17.14 -4.41 -5.62
N THR A 25 17.76 -3.53 -4.83
CA THR A 25 18.97 -2.81 -5.24
C THR A 25 20.12 -3.78 -5.53
N ALA A 26 20.33 -4.81 -4.71
CA ALA A 26 21.35 -5.84 -4.95
C ALA A 26 21.11 -6.64 -6.25
N GLN A 27 19.87 -6.70 -6.73
CA GLN A 27 19.50 -7.32 -8.01
C GLN A 27 19.55 -6.34 -9.21
N GLY A 28 19.99 -5.10 -8.97
CA GLY A 28 20.13 -4.06 -9.99
C GLY A 28 18.81 -3.36 -10.35
N TYR A 29 17.79 -3.42 -9.49
CA TYR A 29 16.61 -2.57 -9.64
C TYR A 29 16.88 -1.16 -9.10
N ALA A 30 16.28 -0.16 -9.74
CA ALA A 30 16.30 1.22 -9.28
C ALA A 30 15.12 1.45 -8.35
N VAL A 31 15.37 1.38 -7.03
CA VAL A 31 14.31 1.56 -6.02
C VAL A 31 14.04 3.05 -5.82
N VAL A 32 12.81 3.46 -6.10
CA VAL A 32 12.25 4.76 -5.73
C VAL A 32 11.50 4.58 -4.43
N ALA A 33 12.12 5.04 -3.34
CA ALA A 33 11.67 4.81 -1.97
C ALA A 33 10.72 5.91 -1.50
N LEU A 34 9.62 5.52 -0.85
CA LEU A 34 8.67 6.40 -0.20
C LEU A 34 8.54 6.00 1.27
N ASP A 35 8.79 6.94 2.17
CA ASP A 35 8.69 6.72 3.62
C ASP A 35 8.58 8.07 4.35
N ILE A 36 8.17 8.08 5.62
CA ILE A 36 8.18 9.29 6.46
C ILE A 36 9.58 9.63 6.96
N GLU A 37 10.45 8.62 7.05
CA GLU A 37 11.86 8.70 7.44
C GLU A 37 12.76 8.39 6.24
N GLU A 38 13.92 9.05 6.15
CA GLU A 38 14.86 8.76 5.07
C GLU A 38 15.48 7.35 5.25
N PRO A 39 15.38 6.45 4.25
CA PRO A 39 15.94 5.12 4.37
C PRO A 39 17.47 5.13 4.46
N SER A 40 18.01 4.33 5.37
CA SER A 40 19.45 4.08 5.46
C SER A 40 19.88 3.08 4.38
N GLY A 41 20.32 3.56 3.21
CA GLY A 41 20.85 2.70 2.14
C GLY A 41 20.82 3.32 0.76
N ALA A 42 21.36 2.59 -0.23
CA ALA A 42 21.37 3.01 -1.62
C ALA A 42 19.98 2.79 -2.25
N ASN A 43 19.26 3.90 -2.44
CA ASN A 43 18.04 3.98 -3.25
C ASN A 43 18.33 4.87 -4.47
N ALA A 44 17.65 4.63 -5.58
CA ALA A 44 17.79 5.47 -6.76
C ALA A 44 17.21 6.87 -6.53
N ALA A 45 16.12 6.93 -5.77
CA ALA A 45 15.51 8.17 -5.30
C ALA A 45 14.77 7.94 -3.98
N TYR A 46 14.56 9.02 -3.23
CA TYR A 46 13.73 9.03 -2.02
C TYR A 46 12.77 10.21 -2.07
N HIS A 47 11.51 9.94 -1.73
CA HIS A 47 10.49 10.95 -1.49
C HIS A 47 9.89 10.76 -0.10
N ARG A 48 9.97 11.79 0.72
CA ARG A 48 9.26 11.79 2.00
C ARG A 48 7.75 11.74 1.73
N CYS A 49 7.07 10.71 2.20
CA CYS A 49 5.65 10.47 1.97
C CYS A 49 4.97 9.93 3.24
N ASP A 50 4.07 10.70 3.82
CA ASP A 50 3.17 10.22 4.86
C ASP A 50 1.89 9.68 4.21
N LEU A 51 1.76 8.34 4.15
CA LEU A 51 0.52 7.71 3.65
C LEU A 51 -0.70 7.98 4.54
N GLY A 52 -0.48 8.49 5.75
CA GLY A 52 -1.54 8.96 6.61
C GLY A 52 -2.12 10.31 6.16
N ASP A 53 -1.47 11.04 5.25
CA ASP A 53 -1.86 12.38 4.79
C ASP A 53 -2.01 12.44 3.26
N LYS A 54 -3.25 12.63 2.79
CA LYS A 54 -3.59 12.75 1.37
C LYS A 54 -2.76 13.82 0.66
N ALA A 55 -2.53 14.97 1.28
CA ALA A 55 -1.77 16.06 0.66
C ALA A 55 -0.29 15.67 0.48
N SER A 56 0.28 14.96 1.45
CA SER A 56 1.63 14.39 1.33
C SER A 56 1.72 13.40 0.16
N ILE A 57 0.69 12.58 -0.06
CA ILE A 57 0.66 11.63 -1.18
C ILE A 57 0.55 12.39 -2.51
N ASP A 58 -0.36 13.36 -2.60
CA ASP A 58 -0.58 14.15 -3.82
C ASP A 58 0.68 14.93 -4.25
N ASP A 59 1.41 15.50 -3.29
CA ASP A 59 2.70 16.17 -3.53
C ASP A 59 3.74 15.22 -4.15
N VAL A 60 3.85 14.00 -3.62
CA VAL A 60 4.76 12.99 -4.17
C VAL A 60 4.30 12.52 -5.55
N LEU A 61 3.00 12.29 -5.77
CA LEU A 61 2.46 11.91 -7.08
C LEU A 61 2.81 12.95 -8.17
N GLY A 62 2.89 14.23 -7.82
CA GLY A 62 3.31 15.32 -8.70
C GLY A 62 4.82 15.35 -8.99
N LYS A 63 5.64 14.78 -8.11
CA LYS A 63 7.12 14.72 -8.23
C LYS A 63 7.62 13.44 -8.88
N LEU A 64 6.85 12.36 -8.81
CA LEU A 64 7.20 11.09 -9.42
C LEU A 64 7.23 11.21 -10.94
N ASP A 65 8.34 10.77 -11.52
CA ASP A 65 8.58 10.74 -12.96
C ASP A 65 8.76 9.31 -13.49
N GLY A 66 8.41 9.14 -14.75
CA GLY A 66 8.59 7.87 -15.45
C GLY A 66 7.56 6.78 -15.14
N THR A 67 7.98 5.55 -15.41
CA THR A 67 7.19 4.33 -15.34
C THR A 67 7.92 3.29 -14.51
N TYR A 68 7.17 2.38 -13.90
CA TYR A 68 7.67 1.42 -12.93
C TYR A 68 7.28 0.01 -13.30
N VAL A 69 8.23 -0.91 -13.30
CA VAL A 69 7.96 -2.33 -13.57
C VAL A 69 7.26 -3.00 -12.39
N SER A 70 7.38 -2.42 -11.19
CA SER A 70 6.68 -2.88 -10.01
C SER A 70 6.31 -1.76 -9.03
N LEU A 71 5.18 -1.93 -8.37
CA LEU A 71 4.80 -1.22 -7.15
C LEU A 71 4.80 -2.19 -5.97
N MET A 72 5.51 -1.83 -4.90
CA MET A 72 5.59 -2.57 -3.65
C MET A 72 4.98 -1.73 -2.53
N ASN A 73 3.73 -2.00 -2.18
CA ASN A 73 3.05 -1.38 -1.05
C ASN A 73 3.39 -2.12 0.25
N VAL A 74 4.45 -1.68 0.94
CA VAL A 74 4.95 -2.33 2.17
C VAL A 74 4.64 -1.50 3.42
N ALA A 75 4.49 -0.17 3.29
CA ALA A 75 4.18 0.70 4.41
C ALA A 75 2.92 0.25 5.18
N GLY A 76 3.00 0.33 6.51
CA GLY A 76 1.89 0.06 7.40
C GLY A 76 2.25 0.30 8.85
N VAL A 77 1.24 0.56 9.67
CA VAL A 77 1.37 0.80 11.10
C VAL A 77 0.56 -0.23 11.91
N PRO A 78 1.00 -0.56 13.14
CA PRO A 78 0.22 -1.41 14.03
C PRO A 78 -1.02 -0.67 14.57
N GLY A 79 -2.03 -1.43 14.99
CA GLY A 79 -3.26 -0.88 15.57
C GLY A 79 -3.05 -0.01 16.82
N THR A 80 -1.92 -0.18 17.52
CA THR A 80 -1.51 0.64 18.69
C THR A 80 -1.28 2.12 18.35
N ARG A 81 -1.18 2.47 17.06
CA ARG A 81 -1.11 3.87 16.59
C ARG A 81 -2.48 4.58 16.54
N GLY A 82 -3.55 3.88 16.93
CA GLY A 82 -4.91 4.39 16.92
C GLY A 82 -5.68 3.96 15.67
N ALA A 83 -6.99 3.78 15.84
CA ALA A 83 -7.87 3.24 14.80
C ALA A 83 -7.85 4.07 13.51
N GLU A 84 -8.05 5.40 13.63
CA GLU A 84 -8.08 6.28 12.47
C GLU A 84 -6.74 6.32 11.72
N THR A 85 -5.62 6.49 12.44
CA THR A 85 -4.27 6.44 11.85
C THR A 85 -4.03 5.14 11.10
N THR A 86 -4.48 4.02 11.67
CA THR A 86 -4.33 2.69 11.07
C THR A 86 -5.10 2.58 9.76
N ILE A 87 -6.34 3.05 9.70
CA ILE A 87 -7.13 3.06 8.46
C ILE A 87 -6.54 4.01 7.41
N ARG A 88 -6.15 5.21 7.83
CA ARG A 88 -5.50 6.21 6.97
C ARG A 88 -4.28 5.61 6.27
N VAL A 89 -3.34 5.05 7.03
CA VAL A 89 -2.08 4.53 6.47
C VAL A 89 -2.28 3.20 5.75
N ASN A 90 -2.88 2.21 6.42
CA ASN A 90 -2.84 0.81 5.95
C ASN A 90 -3.80 0.54 4.78
N LEU A 91 -4.81 1.39 4.57
CA LEU A 91 -5.81 1.21 3.53
C LEU A 91 -5.94 2.44 2.64
N LEU A 92 -6.34 3.58 3.19
CA LEU A 92 -6.73 4.74 2.38
C LEU A 92 -5.53 5.33 1.63
N GLY A 93 -4.40 5.48 2.31
CA GLY A 93 -3.15 5.95 1.73
C GLY A 93 -2.57 4.98 0.72
N LEU A 94 -2.55 3.68 1.04
CA LEU A 94 -2.18 2.62 0.11
C LEU A 94 -3.02 2.67 -1.16
N ARG A 95 -4.35 2.72 -1.03
CA ARG A 95 -5.28 2.77 -2.16
C ARG A 95 -5.07 4.03 -2.99
N HIS A 96 -5.07 5.20 -2.35
CA HIS A 96 -4.92 6.50 -3.01
C HIS A 96 -3.60 6.58 -3.79
N PHE A 97 -2.49 6.17 -3.18
CA PHE A 97 -1.20 6.13 -3.85
C PHE A 97 -1.20 5.15 -5.02
N THR A 98 -1.70 3.93 -4.81
CA THR A 98 -1.76 2.88 -5.84
C THR A 98 -2.58 3.32 -7.05
N GLU A 99 -3.74 3.93 -6.82
CA GLU A 99 -4.59 4.45 -7.89
C GLU A 99 -3.91 5.60 -8.63
N GLY A 100 -3.24 6.51 -7.91
CA GLY A 100 -2.49 7.62 -8.47
C GLY A 100 -1.31 7.20 -9.35
N VAL A 101 -0.65 6.08 -9.05
CA VAL A 101 0.46 5.54 -9.87
C VAL A 101 0.04 4.43 -10.83
N TRP A 102 -1.24 4.03 -10.87
CA TRP A 102 -1.68 2.84 -11.63
C TRP A 102 -1.28 2.88 -13.11
N GLN A 103 -1.46 4.04 -13.76
CA GLN A 103 -1.09 4.22 -15.17
C GLN A 103 0.43 4.32 -15.40
N ARG A 104 1.22 4.51 -14.33
CA ARG A 104 2.69 4.53 -14.38
C ARG A 104 3.31 3.16 -14.12
N VAL A 105 2.57 2.20 -13.55
CA VAL A 105 2.99 0.79 -13.56
C VAL A 105 2.95 0.32 -15.00
N THR A 106 4.02 -0.25 -15.53
CA THR A 106 4.05 -0.70 -16.94
C THR A 106 3.04 -1.82 -17.20
N ASP A 107 2.62 -1.98 -18.45
CA ASP A 107 1.87 -3.16 -18.87
C ASP A 107 2.72 -4.41 -18.64
N GLY A 108 2.10 -5.49 -18.16
CA GLY A 108 2.81 -6.68 -17.68
C GLY A 108 3.54 -6.50 -16.34
N GLY A 109 3.46 -5.31 -15.72
CA GLY A 109 4.10 -5.00 -14.45
C GLY A 109 3.42 -5.65 -13.24
N THR A 110 4.05 -5.52 -12.08
CA THR A 110 3.57 -6.15 -10.84
C THR A 110 3.12 -5.12 -9.80
N VAL A 111 2.07 -5.43 -9.04
CA VAL A 111 1.72 -4.73 -7.81
C VAL A 111 1.66 -5.73 -6.66
N VAL A 112 2.41 -5.47 -5.59
CA VAL A 112 2.40 -6.29 -4.37
C VAL A 112 1.90 -5.46 -3.21
N ASN A 113 0.86 -5.95 -2.54
CA ASN A 113 0.32 -5.34 -1.32
C ASN A 113 0.68 -6.20 -0.11
N VAL A 114 1.43 -5.64 0.84
CA VAL A 114 1.77 -6.37 2.08
C VAL A 114 0.58 -6.33 3.04
N THR A 115 -0.01 -7.51 3.22
CA THR A 115 -1.13 -7.78 4.12
C THR A 115 -0.65 -8.47 5.38
N SER A 116 -1.55 -9.02 6.18
CA SER A 116 -1.26 -9.78 7.40
C SER A 116 -2.12 -11.03 7.44
N ILE A 117 -1.76 -12.01 8.27
CA ILE A 117 -2.65 -13.13 8.63
C ILE A 117 -4.01 -12.61 9.14
N ALA A 118 -4.03 -11.43 9.78
CA ALA A 118 -5.25 -10.74 10.18
C ALA A 118 -6.24 -10.52 9.00
N GLY A 119 -5.75 -10.43 7.77
CA GLY A 119 -6.56 -10.26 6.55
C GLY A 119 -7.37 -11.50 6.12
N ASN A 120 -7.21 -12.65 6.79
CA ASN A 120 -7.79 -13.92 6.33
C ASN A 120 -9.32 -13.99 6.43
N ASN A 121 -9.93 -13.22 7.34
CA ASN A 121 -11.36 -13.31 7.65
C ASN A 121 -12.22 -12.33 6.85
N TRP A 122 -11.68 -11.72 5.78
CA TRP A 122 -12.35 -10.69 4.97
C TRP A 122 -13.77 -11.08 4.51
N ARG A 123 -14.03 -12.37 4.28
CA ARG A 123 -15.37 -12.86 3.87
C ARG A 123 -16.45 -12.56 4.92
N LYS A 124 -16.11 -12.56 6.21
CA LYS A 124 -17.05 -12.28 7.31
C LYS A 124 -17.56 -10.84 7.29
N ARG A 125 -16.77 -9.91 6.73
CA ARG A 125 -17.05 -8.47 6.72
C ARG A 125 -17.19 -7.93 5.30
N ARG A 126 -17.45 -8.80 4.32
CA ARG A 126 -17.45 -8.46 2.89
C ARG A 126 -18.36 -7.28 2.55
N GLU A 127 -19.51 -7.13 3.21
CA GLU A 127 -20.44 -6.02 2.98
C GLU A 127 -19.80 -4.68 3.36
N TYR A 128 -19.33 -4.54 4.61
CA TYR A 128 -18.59 -3.36 5.07
C TYR A 128 -17.36 -3.06 4.21
N LEU A 129 -16.60 -4.09 3.83
CA LEU A 129 -15.40 -3.92 3.01
C LEU A 129 -15.74 -3.43 1.60
N ASN A 130 -16.77 -3.98 0.96
CA ASN A 130 -17.22 -3.52 -0.35
C ASN A 130 -17.74 -2.08 -0.29
N ASP A 131 -18.50 -1.74 0.75
CA ASP A 131 -19.07 -0.40 0.92
C ASP A 131 -17.95 0.66 1.09
N LEU A 132 -16.96 0.38 1.95
CA LEU A 132 -15.78 1.23 2.07
C LEU A 132 -14.98 1.31 0.76
N LEU A 133 -14.74 0.20 0.07
CA LEU A 133 -13.97 0.21 -1.18
C LEU A 133 -14.72 0.87 -2.34
N ALA A 134 -16.04 0.99 -2.27
CA ALA A 134 -16.86 1.72 -3.23
C ALA A 134 -16.79 3.25 -3.03
N THR A 135 -16.26 3.73 -1.90
CA THR A 135 -16.09 5.17 -1.68
C THR A 135 -15.12 5.78 -2.73
N PRO A 136 -15.36 7.03 -3.20
CA PRO A 136 -14.58 7.62 -4.28
C PRO A 136 -13.09 7.79 -4.01
N GLY A 137 -12.69 8.06 -2.76
CA GLY A 137 -11.31 8.42 -2.46
C GLY A 137 -10.98 8.39 -0.97
N PHE A 138 -9.83 8.97 -0.64
CA PHE A 138 -9.27 8.96 0.71
C PHE A 138 -10.22 9.62 1.73
N ASP A 139 -10.74 10.81 1.43
CA ASP A 139 -11.53 11.59 2.39
C ASP A 139 -12.92 10.98 2.60
N GLU A 140 -13.56 10.50 1.53
CA GLU A 140 -14.85 9.81 1.63
C GLU A 140 -14.72 8.48 2.34
N GLY A 141 -13.64 7.73 2.08
CA GLY A 141 -13.34 6.49 2.81
C GLY A 141 -13.07 6.73 4.30
N LEU A 142 -12.40 7.83 4.64
CA LEU A 142 -12.19 8.23 6.03
C LEU A 142 -13.49 8.61 6.72
N GLN A 143 -14.34 9.38 6.05
CA GLN A 143 -15.66 9.75 6.57
C GLN A 143 -16.55 8.52 6.75
N TRP A 144 -16.50 7.58 5.80
CA TRP A 144 -17.17 6.29 5.92
C TRP A 144 -16.68 5.53 7.16
N TRP A 145 -15.36 5.45 7.39
CA TRP A 145 -14.79 4.78 8.56
C TRP A 145 -15.26 5.42 9.87
N ARG A 146 -15.25 6.76 9.96
CA ARG A 146 -15.74 7.48 11.15
C ARG A 146 -17.21 7.21 11.45
N THR A 147 -18.00 6.90 10.42
CA THR A 147 -19.45 6.64 10.57
C THR A 147 -19.73 5.19 10.95
N HIS A 148 -18.98 4.22 10.40
CA HIS A 148 -19.30 2.80 10.53
C HIS A 148 -18.34 2.01 11.40
N GLY A 149 -17.12 2.51 11.63
CA GLY A 149 -16.02 1.76 12.25
C GLY A 149 -16.35 1.19 13.62
N GLU A 150 -17.14 1.89 14.43
CA GLU A 150 -17.60 1.43 15.75
C GLU A 150 -18.58 0.24 15.67
N SER A 151 -19.29 0.08 14.54
CA SER A 151 -20.25 -1.01 14.31
C SER A 151 -19.61 -2.27 13.74
N ILE A 152 -18.31 -2.25 13.46
CA ILE A 152 -17.59 -3.37 12.86
C ILE A 152 -17.00 -4.22 13.98
N ASP A 153 -17.35 -5.50 13.99
CA ASP A 153 -16.87 -6.48 14.98
C ASP A 153 -15.43 -6.96 14.66
N THR A 154 -14.48 -6.02 14.60
CA THR A 154 -13.03 -6.25 14.59
C THR A 154 -12.26 -4.94 14.79
N ASP A 155 -10.99 -5.02 15.16
CA ASP A 155 -10.14 -3.84 15.30
C ASP A 155 -9.75 -3.24 13.93
N ALA A 156 -9.37 -1.95 13.94
CA ALA A 156 -9.02 -1.21 12.72
C ALA A 156 -7.84 -1.82 11.95
N TYR A 157 -6.88 -2.45 12.62
CA TYR A 157 -5.74 -3.08 11.95
C TYR A 157 -6.21 -4.30 11.17
N THR A 158 -6.94 -5.21 11.82
CA THR A 158 -7.54 -6.38 11.17
C THR A 158 -8.43 -5.96 10.00
N PHE A 159 -9.34 -5.00 10.23
CA PHE A 159 -10.23 -4.49 9.18
C PHE A 159 -9.45 -3.90 7.98
N SER A 160 -8.42 -3.09 8.25
CA SER A 160 -7.58 -2.52 7.18
C SER A 160 -6.92 -3.60 6.32
N LYS A 161 -6.42 -4.67 6.93
CA LYS A 161 -5.72 -5.74 6.21
C LYS A 161 -6.68 -6.61 5.41
N GLU A 162 -7.90 -6.82 5.89
CA GLU A 162 -8.96 -7.46 5.12
C GLU A 162 -9.40 -6.62 3.92
N ALA A 163 -9.53 -5.31 4.10
CA ALA A 163 -9.83 -4.39 3.02
C ALA A 163 -8.75 -4.41 1.94
N VAL A 164 -7.46 -4.44 2.32
CA VAL A 164 -6.37 -4.57 1.35
C VAL A 164 -6.42 -5.91 0.61
N VAL A 165 -6.79 -7.02 1.25
CA VAL A 165 -6.98 -8.31 0.56
C VAL A 165 -8.08 -8.20 -0.51
N LEU A 166 -9.24 -7.64 -0.15
CA LEU A 166 -10.34 -7.49 -1.11
C LEU A 166 -9.99 -6.50 -2.23
N TYR A 167 -9.35 -5.37 -1.89
CA TYR A 167 -8.84 -4.39 -2.85
C TYR A 167 -7.84 -5.00 -3.83
N THR A 168 -6.93 -5.85 -3.34
CA THR A 168 -5.98 -6.59 -4.19
C THR A 168 -6.71 -7.43 -5.23
N MET A 169 -7.78 -8.13 -4.85
CA MET A 169 -8.58 -8.91 -5.80
C MET A 169 -9.29 -8.04 -6.84
N GLN A 170 -9.84 -6.89 -6.44
CA GLN A 170 -10.48 -5.94 -7.36
C GLN A 170 -9.45 -5.35 -8.34
N LEU A 171 -8.27 -4.96 -7.84
CA LEU A 171 -7.19 -4.41 -8.65
C LEU A 171 -6.60 -5.45 -9.61
N ALA A 172 -6.49 -6.72 -9.18
CA ALA A 172 -6.10 -7.83 -10.05
C ALA A 172 -7.05 -7.96 -11.26
N GLY A 173 -8.36 -7.87 -11.02
CA GLY A 173 -9.36 -7.85 -12.10
C GLY A 173 -9.15 -6.72 -13.09
N ARG A 174 -8.82 -5.51 -12.61
CA ARG A 174 -8.47 -4.36 -13.46
C ARG A 174 -7.15 -4.57 -14.23
N GLY A 175 -6.20 -5.28 -13.64
CA GLY A 175 -4.89 -5.57 -14.22
C GLY A 175 -4.93 -6.49 -15.45
N LEU A 176 -5.94 -7.34 -15.57
CA LEU A 176 -6.05 -8.33 -16.66
C LEU A 176 -5.96 -7.71 -18.05
N ALA A 177 -6.59 -6.55 -18.28
CA ALA A 177 -6.58 -5.88 -19.58
C ALA A 177 -5.18 -5.40 -20.01
N ARG A 178 -4.27 -5.23 -19.05
CA ARG A 178 -2.90 -4.73 -19.25
C ARG A 178 -1.84 -5.81 -18.99
N GLY A 179 -2.27 -7.04 -18.69
CA GLY A 179 -1.37 -8.13 -18.29
C GLY A 179 -0.70 -7.93 -16.93
N ASN A 180 -1.13 -6.94 -16.14
CA ASN A 180 -0.53 -6.65 -14.84
C ASN A 180 -0.90 -7.73 -13.82
N GLN A 181 0.08 -8.11 -13.01
CA GLN A 181 -0.11 -9.08 -11.94
C GLN A 181 -0.24 -8.36 -10.60
N VAL A 182 -1.24 -8.72 -9.81
CA VAL A 182 -1.51 -8.06 -8.53
C VAL A 182 -1.66 -9.12 -7.44
N PHE A 183 -0.84 -9.03 -6.40
CA PHE A 183 -0.76 -10.04 -5.34
C PHE A 183 -0.81 -9.40 -3.96
N ASP A 184 -1.37 -10.13 -2.99
CA ASP A 184 -1.15 -9.85 -1.57
C ASP A 184 -0.06 -10.76 -1.01
N ARG A 185 0.82 -10.19 -0.19
CA ARG A 185 1.79 -10.96 0.59
C ARG A 185 1.47 -10.84 2.07
N ARG A 186 1.03 -11.95 2.65
CA ARG A 186 0.72 -12.02 4.09
C ARG A 186 2.02 -12.19 4.86
N ILE A 187 2.20 -11.31 5.84
CA ILE A 187 3.27 -11.44 6.83
C ILE A 187 2.66 -11.71 8.21
N GLU A 188 3.42 -12.41 9.03
CA GLU A 188 3.12 -12.58 10.45
C GLU A 188 4.04 -11.63 11.22
N PHE A 189 3.45 -10.71 11.98
CA PHE A 189 4.22 -9.90 12.92
C PHE A 189 4.42 -10.73 14.18
N SER A 190 5.55 -11.43 14.27
CA SER A 190 6.05 -11.89 15.56
C SER A 190 6.60 -10.66 16.29
N GLY A 191 5.77 -9.99 17.08
CA GLY A 191 6.26 -9.02 18.06
C GLY A 191 7.25 -9.70 19.02
N PRO A 192 8.17 -8.95 19.67
CA PRO A 192 8.98 -9.55 20.72
C PRO A 192 8.06 -10.11 21.80
N THR A 193 8.24 -11.38 22.13
CA THR A 193 7.67 -12.05 23.31
C THR A 193 8.17 -11.42 24.59
#